data_AF-A0A951ECK8-F1
#
_entry.id   AF-A0A951ECK8-F1
#
_cell.length_a   1.000
_cell.length_b   1.000
_cell.length_c   1.000
_cell.angle_alpha   90.00
_cell.angle_beta   90.00
_cell.angle_gamma   90.00
#
_symmetry.space_group_name_H-M   'P 1'
#
loop_
_entity.id
_entity.type
_entity.pdbx_description
1 polymer ?
#
loop_
_entity_poly.entity_id
_entity_poly.type
_entity_poly.pdbx_seq_one_letter_code
_entity_poly.pdbx_strand_id
1 'polypeptide(L)'
;MKSARSIWKWLISFGKRSWDIDDYPISVVQQDSTDPNVPAYRAYINEWLLMGFGETRECALENLSKNFDSFVHSKPGRLPRPGTSLPWQDYLAPHDQIDGHSRTVVRYLEIVLKVDTSGPFFVSDDTTLDDFVHGDTDVAFFVSKTKEMFGVDISDIPDKSLLRICERIDSKKQAS
;
A
#
# COMPACT_ATOMS: atom_id res chain seq x y z
N MET A 1 -8.08 -22.24 11.85
CA MET A 1 -8.86 -23.30 11.17
C MET A 1 -9.53 -22.67 9.96
N LYS A 2 -9.36 -23.21 8.76
CA LYS A 2 -9.96 -22.64 7.54
C LYS A 2 -11.49 -22.72 7.62
N SER A 3 -12.17 -21.65 7.18
CA SER A 3 -13.63 -21.65 7.10
C SER A 3 -14.14 -22.71 6.09
N ALA A 4 -15.34 -23.26 6.31
CA ALA A 4 -15.99 -24.16 5.35
C ALA A 4 -16.11 -23.53 3.95
N ARG A 5 -16.39 -22.21 3.89
CA ARG A 5 -16.42 -21.43 2.66
C ARG A 5 -15.06 -21.40 1.95
N SER A 6 -13.97 -21.29 2.70
CA SER A 6 -12.60 -21.32 2.15
C SER A 6 -12.27 -22.67 1.53
N ILE A 7 -12.65 -23.78 2.18
CA ILE A 7 -12.45 -25.14 1.65
C ILE A 7 -13.26 -25.32 0.36
N TRP A 8 -14.52 -24.88 0.36
CA TRP A 8 -15.40 -24.97 -0.81
C TRP A 8 -14.86 -24.19 -2.02
N LYS A 9 -14.48 -22.92 -1.81
CA LYS A 9 -13.90 -22.09 -2.87
C LYS A 9 -12.58 -22.67 -3.39
N TRP A 10 -11.77 -23.26 -2.51
CA TRP A 10 -10.55 -23.97 -2.91
C TRP A 10 -10.83 -25.17 -3.82
N LEU A 11 -11.82 -26.00 -3.50
CA LEU A 11 -12.18 -27.15 -4.36
C LEU A 11 -12.68 -26.72 -5.75
N ILE A 12 -13.54 -25.69 -5.82
CA ILE A 12 -14.07 -25.20 -7.11
C ILE A 12 -12.97 -24.56 -7.96
N SER A 13 -11.96 -23.95 -7.33
CA SER A 13 -10.92 -23.22 -8.04
C SER A 13 -10.14 -24.07 -9.05
N PHE A 14 -10.10 -25.40 -8.91
CA PHE A 14 -9.39 -26.30 -9.82
C PHE A 14 -10.01 -26.35 -11.22
N GLY A 15 -11.29 -26.01 -11.34
CA GLY A 15 -11.98 -25.94 -12.64
C GLY A 15 -11.76 -24.64 -13.41
N LYS A 16 -11.12 -23.63 -12.81
CA LYS A 16 -10.93 -22.30 -13.41
C LYS A 16 -9.46 -22.00 -13.67
N ARG A 17 -9.18 -21.32 -14.78
CA ARG A 17 -7.84 -20.85 -15.18
C ARG A 17 -7.53 -19.42 -14.73
N SER A 18 -8.57 -18.61 -14.52
CA SER A 18 -8.49 -17.25 -13.99
C SER A 18 -9.51 -17.12 -12.86
N TRP A 19 -9.20 -16.29 -11.87
CA TRP A 19 -10.04 -16.05 -10.71
C TRP A 19 -10.31 -14.56 -10.58
N ASP A 20 -11.55 -14.24 -10.26
CA ASP A 20 -12.01 -12.89 -9.92
C ASP A 20 -12.23 -12.80 -8.40
N ILE A 21 -12.48 -11.60 -7.86
CA ILE A 21 -12.77 -11.38 -6.43
C ILE A 21 -13.88 -12.32 -5.93
N ASP A 22 -14.91 -12.57 -6.74
CA ASP A 22 -16.03 -13.45 -6.39
C ASP A 22 -15.64 -14.93 -6.24
N ASP A 23 -14.49 -15.33 -6.78
CA ASP A 23 -13.95 -16.68 -6.57
C ASP A 23 -13.36 -16.87 -5.18
N TYR A 24 -13.04 -15.78 -4.47
CA TYR A 24 -12.45 -15.85 -3.15
C TYR A 24 -13.52 -15.98 -2.04
N PRO A 25 -13.15 -16.62 -0.91
CA PRO A 25 -14.04 -16.71 0.25
C PRO A 25 -14.11 -15.35 0.97
N ILE A 26 -15.10 -14.53 0.65
CA ILE A 26 -15.29 -13.22 1.29
C ILE A 26 -16.21 -13.34 2.52
N SER A 27 -15.86 -12.65 3.60
CA SER A 27 -16.72 -12.43 4.76
C SER A 27 -16.99 -10.95 4.95
N VAL A 28 -18.18 -10.63 5.44
CA VAL A 28 -18.56 -9.27 5.82
C VAL A 28 -19.02 -9.29 7.27
N VAL A 29 -18.49 -8.38 8.06
CA VAL A 29 -18.78 -8.29 9.49
C VAL A 29 -19.21 -6.85 9.79
N GLN A 30 -20.29 -6.72 10.56
CA GLN A 30 -20.66 -5.45 11.16
C GLN A 30 -19.76 -5.21 12.37
N GLN A 31 -19.12 -4.05 12.41
CA GLN A 31 -18.22 -3.66 13.47
C GLN A 31 -19.04 -3.07 14.61
N ASP A 32 -18.88 -3.62 15.81
CA ASP A 32 -19.45 -3.04 17.03
C ASP A 32 -18.43 -2.06 17.61
N SER A 33 -18.33 -0.89 16.98
CA SER A 33 -17.43 0.19 17.38
C SER A 33 -18.24 1.34 17.96
N THR A 34 -17.85 1.82 19.13
CA THR A 34 -18.39 3.06 19.71
C THR A 34 -17.70 4.32 19.13
N ASP A 35 -16.63 4.14 18.34
CA ASP A 35 -15.94 5.24 17.67
C ASP A 35 -16.65 5.56 16.33
N PRO A 36 -17.21 6.78 16.18
CA PRO A 36 -17.90 7.20 14.97
C PRO A 36 -16.98 7.31 13.73
N ASN A 37 -15.66 7.28 13.90
CA ASN A 37 -14.70 7.30 12.79
C ASN A 37 -14.41 5.90 12.22
N VAL A 38 -14.90 4.83 12.87
CA VAL A 38 -14.72 3.46 12.39
C VAL A 38 -15.95 3.07 11.55
N PRO A 39 -15.78 2.77 10.25
CA PRO A 39 -16.91 2.43 9.40
C PRO A 39 -17.67 1.20 9.92
N ALA A 40 -19.00 1.25 9.85
CA ALA A 40 -19.86 0.23 10.44
C ALA A 40 -19.66 -1.19 9.87
N TYR A 41 -19.13 -1.34 8.66
CA TYR A 41 -18.90 -2.63 8.01
C TYR A 41 -17.46 -2.81 7.55
N ARG A 42 -16.98 -4.05 7.67
CA ARG A 42 -15.72 -4.53 7.12
C ARG A 42 -15.94 -5.77 6.27
N ALA A 43 -15.54 -5.72 5.02
CA ALA A 43 -15.47 -6.87 4.12
C ALA A 43 -14.02 -7.31 3.96
N TYR A 44 -13.76 -8.61 3.88
CA TYR A 44 -12.39 -9.14 3.72
C TYR A 44 -12.38 -10.51 3.06
N ILE A 45 -11.27 -10.82 2.37
CA ILE A 45 -11.02 -12.17 1.87
C ILE A 45 -10.49 -13.02 3.04
N ASN A 46 -11.10 -14.18 3.29
CA ASN A 46 -10.71 -15.05 4.39
C ASN A 46 -9.26 -15.50 4.22
N GLU A 47 -8.51 -15.52 5.32
CA GLU A 47 -7.08 -15.85 5.37
C GLU A 47 -6.17 -14.82 4.66
N TRP A 48 -6.71 -13.66 4.27
CA TRP A 48 -6.00 -12.56 3.63
C TRP A 48 -6.07 -11.30 4.51
N LEU A 49 -5.03 -10.45 4.48
CA LEU A 49 -5.05 -9.12 5.09
C LEU A 49 -5.71 -8.04 4.21
N LEU A 50 -6.26 -8.43 3.06
CA LEU A 50 -6.94 -7.52 2.15
C LEU A 50 -8.39 -7.29 2.61
N MET A 51 -8.74 -6.03 2.82
CA MET A 51 -10.01 -5.61 3.42
C MET A 51 -10.60 -4.40 2.69
N GLY A 52 -11.90 -4.22 2.81
CA GLY A 52 -12.64 -3.01 2.44
C GLY A 52 -13.53 -2.57 3.61
N PHE A 53 -13.66 -1.26 3.79
CA PHE A 53 -14.45 -0.66 4.86
C PHE A 53 -15.59 0.18 4.26
N GLY A 54 -16.70 0.30 4.97
CA GLY A 54 -17.80 1.17 4.54
C GLY A 54 -18.90 1.31 5.58
N GLU A 55 -19.70 2.38 5.45
CA GLU A 55 -20.88 2.61 6.30
C GLU A 55 -22.00 1.61 6.04
N THR A 56 -22.00 1.01 4.85
CA THR A 56 -22.92 -0.06 4.47
C THR A 56 -22.15 -1.31 4.05
N ARG A 57 -22.83 -2.45 4.08
CA ARG A 57 -22.30 -3.72 3.60
C ARG A 57 -21.84 -3.63 2.14
N GLU A 58 -22.60 -2.95 1.30
CA GLU A 58 -22.32 -2.77 -0.13
C GLU A 58 -21.10 -1.90 -0.34
N CYS A 59 -20.98 -0.80 0.42
CA CYS A 59 -19.82 0.08 0.38
C CYS A 59 -18.52 -0.65 0.79
N ALA A 60 -18.59 -1.47 1.84
CA ALA A 60 -17.46 -2.28 2.27
C ALA A 60 -17.02 -3.30 1.20
N LEU A 61 -17.98 -3.93 0.50
CA LEU A 61 -17.69 -4.85 -0.61
C LEU A 61 -17.11 -4.14 -1.83
N GLU A 62 -17.64 -2.97 -2.20
CA GLU A 62 -17.12 -2.17 -3.31
C GLU A 62 -15.68 -1.73 -3.05
N ASN A 63 -15.39 -1.27 -1.82
CA ASN A 63 -14.03 -0.89 -1.44
C ASN A 63 -13.09 -2.10 -1.38
N LEU A 64 -13.58 -3.28 -0.97
CA LEU A 64 -12.80 -4.52 -1.05
C LEU A 64 -12.48 -4.86 -2.51
N SER A 65 -13.43 -4.67 -3.44
CA SER A 65 -13.22 -4.87 -4.88
C SER A 65 -12.15 -3.95 -5.43
N LYS A 66 -12.23 -2.65 -5.14
CA LYS A 66 -11.20 -1.68 -5.54
C LYS A 66 -9.82 -2.05 -5.01
N ASN A 67 -9.74 -2.44 -3.74
CA ASN A 67 -8.48 -2.85 -3.13
C ASN A 67 -7.94 -4.15 -3.72
N PHE A 68 -8.81 -5.10 -4.08
CA PHE A 68 -8.44 -6.31 -4.79
C PHE A 68 -7.91 -6.02 -6.18
N ASP A 69 -8.57 -5.14 -6.94
CA ASP A 69 -8.09 -4.75 -8.26
C ASP A 69 -6.70 -4.11 -8.17
N SER A 70 -6.49 -3.18 -7.23
CA SER A 70 -5.17 -2.59 -6.98
C SER A 70 -4.12 -3.65 -6.62
N PHE A 71 -4.48 -4.64 -5.79
CA PHE A 71 -3.61 -5.76 -5.44
C PHE A 71 -3.25 -6.65 -6.64
N VAL A 72 -4.22 -6.94 -7.52
CA VAL A 72 -4.00 -7.73 -8.74
C VAL A 72 -3.08 -6.98 -9.70
N HIS A 73 -3.27 -5.67 -9.85
CA HIS A 73 -2.45 -4.83 -10.73
C HIS A 73 -1.02 -4.68 -10.21
N SER A 74 -0.81 -4.59 -8.89
CA SER A 74 0.54 -4.52 -8.31
C SER A 74 1.27 -5.87 -8.32
N LYS A 75 0.56 -7.01 -8.47
CA LYS A 75 1.13 -8.36 -8.47
C LYS A 75 0.64 -9.21 -9.66
N PRO A 76 0.94 -8.82 -10.91
CA PRO A 76 0.44 -9.51 -12.08
C PRO A 76 0.90 -10.97 -12.11
N GLY A 77 -0.04 -11.90 -12.29
CA GLY A 77 0.22 -13.33 -12.42
C GLY A 77 0.55 -14.07 -11.12
N ARG A 78 0.47 -13.43 -9.96
CA ARG A 78 0.79 -14.03 -8.64
C ARG A 78 -0.41 -14.27 -7.73
N LEU A 79 -1.62 -14.31 -8.29
CA LEU A 79 -2.81 -14.55 -7.47
C LEU A 79 -2.79 -15.97 -6.88
N PRO A 80 -2.82 -16.11 -5.55
CA PRO A 80 -2.97 -17.40 -4.91
C PRO A 80 -4.31 -18.01 -5.28
N ARG A 81 -4.34 -19.34 -5.33
CA ARG A 81 -5.57 -20.08 -5.52
C ARG A 81 -6.61 -19.69 -4.45
N PRO A 82 -7.88 -19.46 -4.82
CA PRO A 82 -8.93 -19.18 -3.84
C PRO A 82 -8.96 -20.16 -2.67
N GLY A 83 -9.16 -19.64 -1.45
CA GLY A 83 -9.17 -20.46 -0.23
C GLY A 83 -7.79 -20.84 0.31
N THR A 84 -6.71 -20.29 -0.26
CA THR A 84 -5.36 -20.34 0.31
C THR A 84 -5.01 -19.03 1.02
N SER A 85 -4.04 -19.08 1.94
CA SER A 85 -3.49 -17.90 2.60
C SER A 85 -2.38 -17.28 1.75
N LEU A 86 -2.25 -15.95 1.79
CA LEU A 86 -1.06 -15.27 1.28
C LEU A 86 0.08 -15.36 2.31
N PRO A 87 1.31 -15.70 1.90
CA PRO A 87 2.51 -15.43 2.68
C PRO A 87 2.55 -13.98 3.14
N TRP A 88 3.10 -13.71 4.32
CA TRP A 88 3.09 -12.36 4.88
C TRP A 88 3.86 -11.36 4.00
N GLN A 89 4.90 -11.83 3.32
CA GLN A 89 5.71 -11.06 2.37
C GLN A 89 4.88 -10.57 1.18
N ASP A 90 3.84 -11.33 0.81
CA ASP A 90 2.97 -10.97 -0.31
C ASP A 90 1.92 -9.91 0.07
N TYR A 91 1.83 -9.48 1.35
CA TYR A 91 1.08 -8.27 1.70
C TYR A 91 1.94 -7.01 1.68
N LEU A 92 3.27 -7.14 1.67
CA LEU A 92 4.13 -5.97 1.54
C LEU A 92 4.00 -5.42 0.12
N ALA A 93 3.88 -4.10 0.04
CA ALA A 93 4.05 -3.38 -1.20
C ALA A 93 5.47 -3.63 -1.75
N PRO A 94 5.67 -3.62 -3.08
CA PRO A 94 7.00 -3.64 -3.68
C PRO A 94 7.90 -2.59 -3.04
N HIS A 95 9.16 -2.93 -2.78
CA HIS A 95 10.12 -2.04 -2.12
C HIS A 95 11.56 -2.27 -2.62
N ASP A 96 11.73 -3.12 -3.63
CA ASP A 96 13.04 -3.49 -4.15
C ASP A 96 13.74 -2.32 -4.87
N GLN A 97 12.97 -1.44 -5.52
CA GLN A 97 13.54 -0.25 -6.15
C GLN A 97 13.95 0.77 -5.09
N ILE A 98 13.07 1.06 -4.12
CA ILE A 98 13.34 2.06 -3.08
C ILE A 98 14.45 1.61 -2.12
N ASP A 99 14.60 0.31 -1.88
CA ASP A 99 15.70 -0.27 -1.08
C ASP A 99 17.08 0.03 -1.68
N GLY A 100 17.17 0.07 -3.01
CA GLY A 100 18.38 0.49 -3.73
C GLY A 100 18.82 1.91 -3.38
N HIS A 101 17.92 2.73 -2.84
CA HIS A 101 18.14 4.11 -2.41
C HIS A 101 18.06 4.29 -0.87
N SER A 102 18.11 3.21 -0.09
CA SER A 102 17.92 3.19 1.37
C SER A 102 18.63 4.32 2.14
N ARG A 103 19.91 4.60 1.84
CA ARG A 103 20.67 5.69 2.50
C ARG A 103 20.09 7.07 2.22
N THR A 104 19.59 7.29 1.00
CA THR A 104 18.97 8.55 0.60
C THR A 104 17.57 8.69 1.15
N VAL A 105 16.81 7.58 1.18
CA VAL A 105 15.49 7.50 1.82
C VAL A 105 15.59 7.90 3.29
N VAL A 106 16.46 7.25 4.07
CA VAL A 106 16.65 7.58 5.51
C VAL A 106 16.98 9.05 5.70
N ARG A 107 17.96 9.58 4.95
CA ARG A 107 18.31 11.00 5.06
C ARG A 107 17.16 11.92 4.67
N TYR A 108 16.39 11.57 3.66
CA TYR A 108 15.26 12.38 3.22
C TYR A 108 14.14 12.38 4.28
N LEU A 109 13.80 11.21 4.82
CA LEU A 109 12.85 11.04 5.91
C LEU A 109 13.25 11.91 7.13
N GLU A 110 14.50 11.84 7.58
CA GLU A 110 14.96 12.58 8.75
C GLU A 110 15.08 14.09 8.53
N ILE A 111 15.64 14.49 7.38
CA ILE A 111 16.01 15.88 7.14
C ILE A 111 14.81 16.69 6.64
N VAL A 112 14.07 16.15 5.68
CA VAL A 112 13.00 16.84 4.96
C VAL A 112 11.65 16.55 5.62
N LEU A 113 11.34 15.26 5.84
CA LEU A 113 10.04 14.86 6.39
C LEU A 113 10.00 14.86 7.93
N LYS A 114 11.14 15.05 8.60
CA LYS A 114 11.28 15.06 10.07
C LYS A 114 10.74 13.80 10.75
N VAL A 115 10.82 12.66 10.05
CA VAL A 115 10.45 11.35 10.58
C VAL A 115 11.62 10.79 11.38
N ASP A 116 11.35 10.30 12.58
CA ASP A 116 12.32 9.55 13.38
C ASP A 116 12.51 8.15 12.77
N THR A 117 13.71 7.89 12.26
CA THR A 117 14.05 6.60 11.63
C THR A 117 14.76 5.62 12.58
N SER A 118 14.87 5.97 13.87
CA SER A 118 15.48 5.08 14.87
C SER A 118 14.60 3.88 15.22
N GLY A 119 13.29 3.99 15.00
CA GLY A 119 12.30 2.91 15.15
C GLY A 119 12.03 2.14 13.86
N PRO A 120 11.16 1.11 13.90
CA PRO A 120 10.74 0.42 12.70
C PRO A 120 9.89 1.34 11.82
N PHE A 121 10.31 1.50 10.56
CA PHE A 121 9.55 2.19 9.52
C PHE A 121 9.55 1.34 8.25
N PHE A 122 8.53 1.52 7.41
CA PHE A 122 8.41 0.85 6.12
C PHE A 122 8.15 1.89 5.03
N VAL A 123 8.92 1.80 3.95
CA VAL A 123 8.77 2.60 2.73
C VAL A 123 8.69 1.62 1.57
N SER A 124 7.75 1.85 0.67
CA SER A 124 7.55 1.07 -0.55
C SER A 124 7.87 1.89 -1.80
N ASP A 125 7.95 1.23 -2.94
CA ASP A 125 8.13 1.86 -4.25
C ASP A 125 6.98 2.84 -4.57
N ASP A 126 5.78 2.55 -4.04
CA ASP A 126 4.57 3.36 -4.21
C ASP A 126 4.44 4.48 -3.17
N THR A 127 5.39 4.61 -2.23
CA THR A 127 5.33 5.64 -1.20
C THR A 127 5.51 7.02 -1.82
N THR A 128 4.61 7.94 -1.47
CA THR A 128 4.59 9.33 -1.93
C THR A 128 4.78 10.29 -0.76
N LEU A 129 5.03 11.57 -1.05
CA LEU A 129 5.07 12.59 0.00
C LEU A 129 3.71 12.74 0.71
N ASP A 130 2.60 12.43 0.04
CA ASP A 130 1.26 12.57 0.62
C ASP A 130 1.03 11.58 1.77
N ASP A 131 1.76 10.47 1.82
CA ASP A 131 1.72 9.51 2.94
C ASP A 131 2.25 10.10 4.26
N PHE A 132 2.99 11.22 4.18
CA PHE A 132 3.58 11.92 5.33
C PHE A 132 2.96 13.30 5.57
N VAL A 133 2.05 13.74 4.70
CA VAL A 133 1.36 15.02 4.84
C VAL A 133 0.17 14.83 5.77
N HIS A 134 0.23 15.52 6.91
CA HIS A 134 -0.90 15.63 7.83
C HIS A 134 -1.30 17.11 7.96
N GLY A 135 -2.59 17.41 7.83
CA GLY A 135 -3.13 18.77 7.91
C GLY A 135 -2.71 19.68 6.74
N ASP A 136 -2.50 20.97 7.02
CA ASP A 136 -2.22 22.01 6.01
C ASP A 136 -0.75 22.04 5.53
N THR A 137 -0.06 20.91 5.51
CA THR A 137 1.36 20.89 5.10
C THR A 137 1.47 21.19 3.59
N ASP A 138 2.02 22.36 3.27
CA ASP A 138 2.17 22.84 1.90
C ASP A 138 3.25 22.05 1.15
N VAL A 139 2.89 21.45 0.02
CA VAL A 139 3.82 20.76 -0.89
C VAL A 139 5.00 21.66 -1.29
N ALA A 140 4.80 22.97 -1.39
CA ALA A 140 5.86 23.93 -1.67
C ALA A 140 6.99 23.92 -0.61
N PHE A 141 6.67 23.56 0.63
CA PHE A 141 7.66 23.38 1.69
C PHE A 141 8.66 22.26 1.33
N PHE A 142 8.17 21.09 0.89
CA PHE A 142 9.04 19.97 0.55
C PHE A 142 9.88 20.26 -0.69
N VAL A 143 9.32 20.94 -1.70
CA VAL A 143 10.07 21.38 -2.88
C VAL A 143 11.23 22.28 -2.46
N SER A 144 10.95 23.30 -1.66
CA SER A 144 11.96 24.25 -1.16
C SER A 144 13.04 23.54 -0.33
N LYS A 145 12.63 22.70 0.63
CA LYS A 145 13.56 22.01 1.52
C LYS A 145 14.43 21.00 0.79
N THR A 146 13.88 20.29 -0.20
CA THR A 146 14.64 19.36 -1.03
C THR A 146 15.70 20.09 -1.85
N LYS A 147 15.34 21.25 -2.42
CA LYS A 147 16.27 22.11 -3.16
C LYS A 147 17.35 22.69 -2.26
N GLU A 148 17.03 23.09 -1.03
CA GLU A 148 17.99 23.58 -0.05
C GLU A 148 18.99 22.47 0.36
N MET A 149 18.48 21.30 0.75
CA MET A 149 19.30 20.27 1.40
C MET A 149 20.04 19.34 0.43
N PHE A 150 19.45 19.13 -0.75
CA PHE A 150 19.99 18.22 -1.76
C PHE A 150 20.31 18.93 -3.09
N GLY A 151 19.94 20.21 -3.23
CA GLY A 151 20.15 20.95 -4.49
C GLY A 151 19.29 20.44 -5.64
N VAL A 152 18.25 19.65 -5.36
CA VAL A 152 17.39 19.02 -6.38
C VAL A 152 16.03 19.70 -6.37
N ASP A 153 15.57 20.10 -7.54
CA ASP A 153 14.19 20.54 -7.73
C ASP A 153 13.31 19.30 -7.95
N ILE A 154 12.14 19.26 -7.30
CA ILE A 154 11.17 18.16 -7.39
C ILE A 154 9.77 18.65 -7.80
N SER A 155 9.64 19.93 -8.18
CA SER A 155 8.37 20.53 -8.61
C SER A 155 7.77 19.87 -9.86
N ASP A 156 8.59 19.19 -10.65
CA ASP A 156 8.24 18.44 -11.86
C ASP A 156 7.85 16.96 -11.60
N ILE A 157 7.79 16.51 -10.35
CA ILE A 157 7.35 15.16 -9.97
C ILE A 157 5.87 15.21 -9.55
N PRO A 158 4.91 15.04 -10.49
CA PRO A 158 3.50 15.27 -10.21
C PRO A 158 2.89 14.23 -9.26
N ASP A 159 3.39 13.01 -9.28
CA ASP A 159 2.97 11.90 -8.42
C ASP A 159 3.58 11.97 -7.01
N LYS A 160 4.51 12.90 -6.78
CA LYS A 160 5.27 13.08 -5.53
C LYS A 160 5.90 11.77 -5.05
N SER A 161 6.26 10.87 -5.96
CA SER A 161 6.85 9.58 -5.63
C SER A 161 8.19 9.76 -4.92
N LEU A 162 8.33 9.15 -3.73
CA LEU A 162 9.56 9.19 -2.95
C LEU A 162 10.71 8.48 -3.68
N LEU A 163 10.40 7.41 -4.43
CA LEU A 163 11.36 6.71 -5.28
C LEU A 163 11.99 7.65 -6.31
N ARG A 164 11.16 8.35 -7.10
CA ARG A 164 11.63 9.28 -8.14
C ARG A 164 12.44 10.45 -7.57
N ILE A 165 12.08 10.91 -6.37
CA ILE A 165 12.85 11.93 -5.65
C ILE A 165 14.24 11.38 -5.29
N CYS A 166 14.31 10.18 -4.71
CA CYS A 166 15.57 9.56 -4.28
C CYS A 166 16.49 9.25 -5.46
N GLU A 167 15.96 8.70 -6.57
CA GLU A 167 16.69 8.47 -7.81
C GLU A 167 17.39 9.73 -8.31
N ARG A 168 16.69 10.86 -8.26
CA ARG A 168 17.23 12.14 -8.73
C ARG A 168 18.30 12.71 -7.82
N ILE A 169 18.13 12.58 -6.51
CA ILE A 169 19.14 12.97 -5.52
C ILE A 169 20.41 12.15 -5.72
N ASP A 170 20.30 10.85 -5.95
CA ASP A 170 21.46 9.98 -6.13
C ASP A 170 22.15 10.21 -7.47
N SER A 171 21.39 10.43 -8.54
CA SER A 171 21.94 10.79 -9.86
C SER A 171 22.78 12.08 -9.79
N LYS A 172 22.32 13.08 -9.03
CA LYS A 172 23.08 14.33 -8.84
C LYS A 172 24.38 14.12 -8.08
N LYS A 173 24.39 13.27 -7.05
CA LYS A 173 25.61 12.95 -6.27
C LYS A 173 26.66 12.23 -7.12
N GLN A 174 26.24 11.38 -8.06
CA GLN A 174 27.17 10.67 -8.94
C GLN A 174 27.81 11.58 -10.00
N ALA A 175 27.18 12.72 -10.31
CA ALA A 175 27.68 13.70 -11.28
C ALA A 175 28.56 14.80 -10.65
N SER A 176 28.71 14.83 -9.33
CA SER A 176 29.52 15.81 -8.57
C SER A 176 30.81 15.19 -8.06
#